data_AF-A0A834YRL4-F1
#
_entry.id   AF-A0A834YRL4-F1
#
_cell.length_a   1.000
_cell.length_b   1.000
_cell.length_c   1.000
_cell.angle_alpha   90.00
_cell.angle_beta   90.00
_cell.angle_gamma   90.00
#
_symmetry.space_group_name_H-M   'P 1'
#
loop_
_entity.id
_entity.type
_entity.pdbx_description
1 polymer ?
#
loop_
_entity_poly.entity_id
_entity_poly.type
_entity_poly.pdbx_seq_one_letter_code
_entity_poly.pdbx_strand_id
1 'polypeptide(L)'
;MPMKGEINPKDNHISFQCESMVALERKLKEMGIEYVQRRVEEGGIFVEQMFFHDPDGFMIEICNCDNLPVIPIIGEAVRSCSRMQQQKLQQVVQKQQQQQVQCLSTMHV
;
A
#
# COMPACT_ATOMS: atom_id res chain seq x y z
N MET A 1 15.45 0.71 -24.78
CA MET A 1 14.09 0.60 -24.21
C MET A 1 13.65 -0.85 -24.34
N PRO A 2 12.95 -1.43 -23.33
CA PRO A 2 12.38 -2.77 -23.44
C PRO A 2 11.44 -2.89 -24.64
N MET A 3 11.40 -4.05 -25.30
CA MET A 3 10.34 -4.30 -26.27
C MET A 3 9.02 -4.55 -25.51
N LYS A 4 7.95 -3.85 -25.92
CA LYS A 4 6.61 -4.06 -25.35
C LYS A 4 6.12 -5.46 -25.73
N GLY A 5 6.10 -6.36 -24.76
CA GLY A 5 5.60 -7.73 -24.88
C GLY A 5 4.15 -7.85 -24.42
N GLU A 6 3.73 -9.08 -24.17
CA GLU A 6 2.47 -9.37 -23.44
C GLU A 6 2.59 -8.84 -22.00
N ILE A 7 1.49 -8.26 -21.49
CA ILE A 7 1.44 -7.76 -20.11
C ILE A 7 1.44 -8.97 -19.16
N ASN A 8 2.56 -9.20 -18.48
CA ASN A 8 2.73 -10.28 -17.53
C ASN A 8 2.90 -9.73 -16.10
N PRO A 9 1.88 -9.84 -15.22
CA PRO A 9 1.94 -9.38 -13.83
C PRO A 9 3.07 -9.95 -12.95
N LYS A 10 3.82 -10.95 -13.43
CA LYS A 10 4.95 -11.56 -12.71
C LYS A 10 6.33 -11.04 -13.14
N ASP A 11 6.41 -10.25 -14.21
CA ASP A 11 7.68 -9.68 -14.65
C ASP A 11 8.07 -8.47 -13.79
N ASN A 12 9.30 -7.98 -13.96
CA ASN A 12 9.79 -6.80 -13.24
C ASN A 12 8.96 -5.56 -13.58
N HIS A 13 8.44 -4.87 -12.56
CA HIS A 13 7.66 -3.65 -12.68
C HIS A 13 7.92 -2.70 -11.51
N ILE A 14 7.49 -1.44 -11.68
CA ILE A 14 7.45 -0.45 -10.61
C ILE A 14 5.98 -0.26 -10.20
N SER A 15 5.71 -0.25 -8.90
CA SER A 15 4.35 -0.17 -8.35
C SER A 15 4.06 1.20 -7.75
N PHE A 16 2.85 1.70 -7.96
CA PHE A 16 2.33 2.91 -7.32
C PHE A 16 0.99 2.62 -6.63
N GLN A 17 0.73 3.32 -5.52
CA GLN A 17 -0.57 3.28 -4.87
C GLN A 17 -1.50 4.34 -5.47
N CYS A 18 -2.78 4.00 -5.66
CA CYS A 18 -3.82 4.97 -5.99
C CYS A 18 -5.06 4.82 -5.11
N GLU A 19 -5.80 5.91 -4.94
CA GLU A 19 -7.04 5.95 -4.14
C GLU A 19 -8.25 5.37 -4.88
N SER A 20 -8.23 5.36 -6.22
CA SER A 20 -9.39 4.96 -7.03
C SER A 20 -8.98 4.19 -8.28
N MET A 21 -9.09 2.87 -8.20
CA MET A 21 -8.88 1.96 -9.34
C MET A 21 -9.88 2.24 -10.48
N VAL A 22 -11.10 2.66 -10.15
CA VAL A 22 -12.14 3.02 -11.13
C VAL A 22 -11.73 4.23 -11.97
N ALA A 23 -11.18 5.27 -11.32
CA ALA A 23 -10.72 6.46 -12.04
C ALA A 23 -9.53 6.15 -12.95
N LEU A 24 -8.61 5.29 -12.47
CA LEU A 24 -7.48 4.80 -13.26
C LEU A 24 -7.95 4.02 -14.48
N GLU A 25 -8.83 3.04 -14.30
CA GLU A 25 -9.33 2.19 -15.39
C GLU A 25 -10.00 3.03 -16.48
N ARG A 26 -10.84 3.99 -16.09
CA ARG A 26 -11.45 4.94 -17.03
C ARG A 26 -10.38 5.70 -17.82
N LYS A 27 -9.34 6.19 -17.15
CA LYS A 27 -8.29 6.98 -17.81
C LYS A 27 -7.46 6.15 -18.80
N LEU A 28 -7.13 4.91 -18.45
CA LEU A 28 -6.42 3.98 -19.34
C LEU A 28 -7.25 3.70 -20.61
N LYS A 29 -8.56 3.45 -20.45
CA LYS A 29 -9.49 3.27 -21.59
C LYS A 29 -9.57 4.51 -22.48
N GLU A 30 -9.70 5.70 -21.91
CA GLU A 30 -9.71 6.96 -22.65
C GLU A 30 -8.43 7.18 -23.46
N MET A 31 -7.30 6.72 -22.93
CA MET A 31 -5.99 6.83 -23.58
C MET A 31 -5.69 5.68 -24.56
N GLY A 32 -6.57 4.67 -24.66
CA GLY A 32 -6.34 3.48 -25.49
C GLY A 32 -5.17 2.62 -25.00
N ILE A 33 -4.84 2.68 -23.71
CA ILE A 33 -3.76 1.89 -23.12
C ILE A 33 -4.32 0.53 -22.71
N GLU A 34 -3.74 -0.54 -23.26
CA GLU A 34 -4.03 -1.92 -22.84
C GLU A 34 -3.52 -2.17 -21.41
N TYR A 35 -4.31 -2.89 -20.64
CA TYR A 35 -4.00 -3.23 -19.26
C TYR A 35 -4.53 -4.62 -18.87
N VAL A 36 -3.96 -5.19 -17.82
CA VAL A 36 -4.45 -6.42 -17.17
C VAL A 36 -4.83 -6.08 -15.74
N GLN A 37 -6.06 -6.44 -15.35
CA GLN A 37 -6.52 -6.33 -13.97
C GLN A 37 -6.30 -7.64 -13.23
N ARG A 38 -5.86 -7.55 -11.98
CA ARG A 38 -5.72 -8.70 -11.08
C ARG A 38 -6.27 -8.35 -9.70
N ARG A 39 -6.81 -9.36 -9.02
CA ARG A 39 -7.13 -9.28 -7.60
C ARG A 39 -6.33 -10.34 -6.86
N VAL A 40 -5.67 -9.93 -5.79
CA VAL A 40 -4.90 -10.82 -4.91
C VAL A 40 -5.43 -10.71 -3.48
N GLU A 41 -5.19 -11.74 -2.68
CA GLU A 41 -5.53 -11.78 -1.26
C GLU A 41 -4.25 -11.89 -0.45
N GLU A 42 -4.03 -10.93 0.45
CA GLU A 42 -2.87 -10.88 1.34
C GLU A 42 -3.35 -10.65 2.78
N GLY A 43 -3.16 -11.63 3.66
CA GLY A 43 -3.58 -11.52 5.07
C GLY A 43 -5.09 -11.30 5.25
N GLY A 44 -5.91 -11.82 4.32
CA GLY A 44 -7.37 -11.62 4.31
C GLY A 44 -7.82 -10.26 3.75
N ILE A 45 -6.89 -9.44 3.25
CA ILE A 45 -7.18 -8.18 2.57
C ILE A 45 -7.11 -8.41 1.07
N PHE A 46 -8.11 -7.94 0.35
CA PHE A 46 -8.10 -7.96 -1.11
C PHE A 46 -7.43 -6.70 -1.66
N VAL A 47 -6.48 -6.90 -2.55
CA VAL A 47 -5.79 -5.83 -3.27
C VAL A 47 -6.09 -5.99 -4.76
N GLU A 48 -6.61 -4.93 -5.36
CA GLU A 48 -6.77 -4.80 -6.80
C GLU A 48 -5.49 -4.20 -7.37
N GLN A 49 -5.04 -4.77 -8.48
CA GLN A 49 -3.83 -4.39 -9.19
C GLN A 49 -4.16 -4.19 -10.66
N MET A 50 -3.55 -3.19 -11.28
CA MET A 50 -3.64 -2.93 -12.72
C MET A 50 -2.23 -2.86 -13.30
N PHE A 51 -1.97 -3.67 -14.34
CA PHE A 51 -0.67 -3.73 -15.01
C PHE A 51 -0.78 -3.19 -16.42
N PHE A 52 0.15 -2.34 -16.84
CA PHE A 52 0.23 -1.84 -18.21
C PHE A 52 1.67 -1.43 -18.55
N HIS A 53 1.94 -1.19 -19.84
CA HIS A 53 3.21 -0.64 -20.29
C HIS A 53 3.13 0.87 -20.47
N ASP A 54 4.19 1.57 -20.09
CA ASP A 54 4.41 2.95 -20.50
C ASP A 54 4.82 3.04 -22.00
N PRO A 55 4.95 4.24 -22.58
CA PRO A 55 5.35 4.41 -23.99
C PRO A 55 6.73 3.82 -24.31
N ASP A 56 7.61 3.70 -23.31
CA ASP A 56 8.97 3.17 -23.45
C ASP A 56 9.03 1.65 -23.22
N GLY A 57 7.90 1.00 -22.93
CA GLY A 57 7.77 -0.45 -22.75
C GLY A 57 8.06 -0.95 -21.33
N PHE A 58 8.29 -0.06 -20.36
CA PHE A 58 8.43 -0.47 -18.96
C PHE A 58 7.08 -0.85 -18.37
N MET A 59 7.08 -1.85 -17.49
CA MET A 59 5.87 -2.34 -16.85
C MET A 59 5.56 -1.54 -15.58
N ILE A 60 4.34 -1.06 -15.49
CA ILE A 60 3.81 -0.31 -14.35
C ILE A 60 2.70 -1.13 -13.71
N GLU A 61 2.73 -1.21 -12.38
CA GLU A 61 1.62 -1.68 -11.55
C GLU A 61 1.00 -0.50 -10.80
N ILE A 62 -0.33 -0.44 -10.75
CA ILE A 62 -1.06 0.40 -9.81
C ILE A 62 -1.90 -0.46 -8.88
N CYS A 63 -1.78 -0.28 -7.56
CA CYS A 63 -2.57 -1.00 -6.55
C CYS A 63 -3.42 -0.07 -5.67
N ASN A 64 -4.49 -0.59 -5.07
CA ASN A 64 -5.19 0.03 -3.94
C ASN A 64 -4.76 -0.62 -2.61
N CYS A 65 -3.56 -0.30 -2.16
CA CYS A 65 -2.93 -0.91 -1.00
C CYS A 65 -3.40 -0.32 0.37
N ASP A 66 -4.66 0.11 0.50
CA ASP A 66 -5.13 1.05 1.54
C ASP A 66 -5.07 0.55 3.00
N ASN A 67 -5.06 -0.77 3.20
CA ASN A 67 -5.13 -1.39 4.53
C ASN A 67 -4.04 -2.44 4.80
N LEU A 68 -3.07 -2.61 3.91
CA LEU A 68 -2.01 -3.57 4.16
C LEU A 68 -1.22 -3.14 5.42
N PRO A 69 -1.00 -4.06 6.38
CA PRO A 69 -0.24 -3.73 7.58
C PRO A 69 1.21 -3.40 7.19
N VAL A 70 1.58 -2.12 7.28
CA VAL A 70 2.97 -1.69 7.08
C VAL A 70 3.78 -2.10 8.30
N ILE A 71 4.62 -3.12 8.15
CA ILE A 71 5.60 -3.51 9.16
C ILE A 71 6.87 -2.71 8.89
N PRO A 72 7.32 -1.83 9.81
CA PRO A 72 8.57 -1.12 9.64
C PRO A 72 9.73 -2.11 9.55
N ILE A 73 10.57 -1.95 8.53
CA ILE A 73 11.86 -2.64 8.51
C ILE A 73 12.68 -2.02 9.64
N ILE A 74 12.95 -2.80 10.69
CA ILE A 74 13.64 -2.34 11.90
C ILE A 74 15.02 -1.82 11.49
N GLY A 75 15.23 -0.50 11.58
CA GLY A 75 16.54 0.10 11.30
C GLY A 75 16.57 1.61 11.09
N GLU A 76 15.58 2.21 10.43
CA GLU A 76 15.63 3.65 10.12
C GLU A 76 14.24 4.29 10.22
N ALA A 77 14.18 5.51 10.76
CA ALA A 77 12.95 6.24 11.01
C ALA A 77 12.17 6.48 9.71
N VAL A 78 11.13 5.67 9.49
CA VAL A 78 10.22 5.80 8.36
C VAL A 78 9.41 7.08 8.53
N ARG A 79 9.71 8.12 7.74
CA ARG A 79 8.76 9.20 7.49
C ARG A 79 7.66 8.64 6.59
N SER A 80 6.61 8.11 7.21
CA SER A 80 5.43 7.61 6.50
C SER A 80 4.84 8.73 5.64
N CYS A 81 4.73 8.51 4.32
CA CYS A 81 4.10 9.46 3.38
C CYS A 81 2.57 9.45 3.42
N SER A 82 1.95 8.81 4.41
CA SER A 82 0.50 8.89 4.64
C SER A 82 0.21 9.87 5.79
N ARG A 83 -0.15 11.11 5.42
CA ARG A 83 -0.53 12.19 6.35
C ARG A 83 -1.75 11.86 7.24
N MET A 84 -2.42 10.72 7.03
CA MET A 84 -3.70 10.41 7.66
C MET A 84 -3.75 9.17 8.58
N GLN A 85 -2.69 8.37 8.72
CA GLN A 85 -2.72 7.17 9.58
C GLN A 85 -2.04 7.31 10.96
N GLN A 86 -1.41 8.44 11.26
CA GLN A 86 -0.70 8.63 12.54
C GLN A 86 -1.62 8.73 13.77
N GLN A 87 -2.89 9.14 13.60
CA GLN A 87 -3.77 9.44 14.74
C GLN A 87 -4.28 8.19 15.49
N LYS A 88 -4.47 7.06 14.79
CA LYS A 88 -5.01 5.85 15.45
C LYS A 88 -3.95 5.08 16.26
N LEU A 89 -2.70 5.02 15.78
CA LEU A 89 -1.62 4.33 16.51
C LEU A 89 -1.22 5.07 17.80
N GLN A 90 -1.18 6.41 17.77
CA GLN A 90 -0.84 7.20 18.97
C GLN A 90 -1.84 7.01 20.12
N GLN A 91 -3.14 6.89 19.82
CA GLN A 91 -4.15 6.66 20.86
C GLN A 91 -4.04 5.28 21.50
N VAL A 92 -3.67 4.25 20.72
CA VAL A 92 -3.49 2.88 21.25
C VAL A 92 -2.25 2.81 22.15
N VAL A 93 -1.15 3.47 21.75
CA VAL A 93 0.09 3.51 22.56
C VAL A 93 -0.11 4.30 23.86
N GLN A 94 -0.83 5.43 23.84
CA GLN A 94 -1.13 6.19 25.06
C GLN A 94 -2.02 5.42 26.03
N LYS A 95 -3.01 4.65 25.54
CA LYS A 95 -3.85 3.81 26.41
C LYS A 95 -3.08 2.68 27.08
N GLN A 96 -2.09 2.07 26.40
CA GLN A 96 -1.26 1.03 27.01
C GLN A 96 -0.28 1.59 28.06
N GLN A 97 0.27 2.79 27.87
CA GLN A 97 1.15 3.41 28.87
C GLN A 97 0.41 3.80 30.17
N GLN A 98 -0.83 4.31 30.09
CA GLN A 98 -1.61 4.61 31.29
C GLN A 98 -1.96 3.36 32.11
N GLN A 99 -2.21 2.22 31.47
CA GLN A 99 -2.48 0.97 32.17
C GLN A 99 -1.25 0.40 32.89
N GLN A 100 -0.03 0.65 32.39
CA GLN A 100 1.21 0.25 33.07
C GLN A 100 1.58 1.13 34.26
N VAL A 101 1.30 2.44 34.22
CA VAL A 101 1.60 3.35 35.34
C VAL A 101 0.66 3.10 36.54
N GLN A 102 -0.59 2.68 36.27
CA GLN A 102 -1.57 2.45 37.34
C GLN A 102 -1.33 1.16 38.14
N CYS A 103 -0.70 0.14 37.56
CA CYS A 103 -0.36 -1.10 38.29
C CYS A 103 0.94 -1.01 39.11
N LEU A 104 1.84 -0.06 38.81
CA LEU A 104 3.06 0.16 39.59
C LEU A 104 2.85 1.03 40.83
N SER A 105 1.81 1.87 40.86
CA SER A 105 1.55 2.75 42.02
C SER A 105 0.80 2.07 43.17
N THR A 106 0.35 0.82 43.00
CA THR A 106 -0.37 0.05 44.05
C THR A 106 0.52 -0.96 44.79
N MET A 107 1.83 -1.03 44.45
CA MET A 107 2.78 -1.96 45.09
C MET A 107 3.71 -1.31 46.13
N HIS A 108 3.46 -0.06 46.52
CA HIS A 108 4.17 0.59 47.63
C HIS A 108 3.16 1.16 48.64
N VAL A 109 2.70 0.29 49.54
CA VAL A 109 2.43 0.66 50.94
C VAL A 109 3.72 0.42 51.71
#